data_AF-A0A3G9ITW7-F1
#
_entry.id   AF-A0A3G9ITW7-F1
#
_cell.length_a   1.000
_cell.length_b   1.000
_cell.length_c   1.000
_cell.angle_alpha   90.00
_cell.angle_beta   90.00
_cell.angle_gamma   90.00
#
_symmetry.space_group_name_H-M   'P 1'
#
loop_
_entity.id
_entity.type
_entity.pdbx_description
1 polymer ?
#
loop_
_entity_poly.entity_id
_entity_poly.type
_entity_poly.pdbx_seq_one_letter_code
_entity_poly.pdbx_strand_id
1 'polypeptide(L)'
;MGTMPEGMAGELLVKLAEYGCSLGMEWWTSEDIWCWVQSRNQSWIRVSKETDEIVSVTISSERSINGFTFLISVLQSEELTARDSSRCTIQSVRRISRFSRFGCDYVEVVLDADRGTIDLFFVKTERRKA
;
A
#
# COMPACT_ATOMS: atom_id res chain seq x y z
N MET A 1 17.78 1.99 26.89
CA MET A 1 17.23 1.29 25.71
C MET A 1 18.39 0.63 24.99
N GLY A 2 18.58 -0.67 25.16
CA GLY A 2 19.62 -1.42 24.44
C GLY A 2 19.06 -1.88 23.09
N THR A 3 19.67 -1.45 22.00
CA THR A 3 19.41 -2.00 20.67
C THR A 3 19.88 -3.45 20.65
N MET A 4 19.00 -4.39 20.29
CA MET A 4 19.39 -5.79 20.09
C MET A 4 20.44 -5.87 18.97
N PRO A 5 21.53 -6.65 19.14
CA PRO A 5 22.50 -6.89 18.08
C PRO A 5 21.78 -7.55 16.88
N GLU A 6 22.04 -7.09 15.66
CA GLU A 6 21.39 -7.58 14.43
C GLU A 6 21.43 -9.12 14.28
N GLY A 7 22.47 -9.78 14.79
CA GLY A 7 22.56 -11.25 14.78
C GLY A 7 21.48 -11.96 15.62
N MET A 8 21.01 -11.35 16.71
CA MET A 8 19.95 -11.93 17.55
C MET A 8 18.57 -11.83 16.90
N ALA A 9 18.32 -10.80 16.10
CA ALA A 9 17.04 -10.62 15.42
C ALA A 9 16.80 -11.73 14.39
N GLY A 10 17.86 -12.11 13.64
CA GLY A 10 17.79 -13.23 12.69
C GLY A 10 17.49 -14.56 13.37
N GLU A 11 18.20 -14.89 14.45
CA GLU A 11 17.97 -16.14 15.21
C GLU A 11 16.58 -16.21 15.84
N LEU A 12 16.06 -15.08 16.34
CA LEU A 12 14.72 -15.01 16.92
C LEU A 12 13.63 -15.21 15.86
N LEU A 13 13.81 -14.67 14.65
CA LEU A 13 12.89 -14.88 13.54
C LEU A 13 12.86 -16.34 13.08
N VAL A 14 14.01 -17.00 13.01
CA VAL A 14 14.10 -18.44 12.67
C VAL A 14 13.36 -19.28 13.71
N LYS A 15 13.61 -19.07 15.01
CA LYS A 15 12.94 -19.81 16.09
C LYS A 15 11.43 -19.57 16.12
N LEU A 16 10.99 -18.34 15.80
CA LEU A 16 9.58 -18.00 15.72
C LEU A 16 8.90 -18.73 14.54
N ALA A 17 9.56 -18.81 13.39
CA ALA A 17 9.09 -19.56 12.23
C ALA A 17 9.03 -21.07 12.49
N GLU A 18 10.06 -21.65 13.13
CA GLU A 18 10.08 -23.08 13.53
C GLU A 18 8.93 -23.43 14.49
N TYR A 19 8.71 -22.60 15.51
CA TYR A 19 7.58 -22.75 16.44
C TYR A 19 6.24 -22.67 15.70
N GLY A 20 6.13 -21.71 14.79
CA GLY A 20 4.99 -21.55 13.90
C GLY A 20 4.66 -22.78 13.04
N CYS A 21 5.67 -23.34 12.38
CA CYS A 21 5.56 -24.57 11.60
C CYS A 21 5.12 -25.76 12.48
N SER A 22 5.61 -25.85 13.72
CA SER A 22 5.21 -26.91 14.66
C SER A 22 3.73 -26.86 15.05
N LEU A 23 3.10 -25.70 14.88
CA LEU A 23 1.67 -25.47 15.12
C LEU A 23 0.81 -25.64 13.86
N GLY A 24 1.40 -26.09 12.73
CA GLY A 24 0.68 -26.31 11.47
C GLY A 24 0.19 -25.03 10.79
N MET A 25 0.76 -23.88 11.17
CA MET A 25 0.46 -22.60 10.55
C MET A 25 1.21 -22.49 9.21
N GLU A 26 0.62 -21.83 8.21
CA GLU A 26 1.33 -21.44 6.99
C GLU A 26 2.24 -20.23 7.33
N TRP A 27 3.55 -20.44 7.34
CA TRP A 27 4.54 -19.39 7.59
C TRP A 27 5.28 -19.02 6.31
N TRP A 28 5.68 -17.75 6.23
CA TRP A 28 6.58 -17.28 5.19
C TRP A 28 8.00 -17.74 5.53
N THR A 29 8.65 -18.40 4.58
CA THR A 29 10.06 -18.78 4.68
C THR A 29 10.96 -17.53 4.71
N SER A 30 12.23 -17.69 5.08
CA SER A 30 13.20 -16.60 4.99
C SER A 30 13.37 -16.09 3.55
N GLU A 31 13.19 -16.95 2.54
CA GLU A 31 13.14 -16.59 1.14
C GLU A 31 11.89 -15.77 0.80
N ASP A 32 10.71 -16.16 1.30
CA ASP A 32 9.47 -15.39 1.14
C ASP A 32 9.57 -14.01 1.80
N ILE A 33 10.18 -13.93 2.99
CA ILE A 33 10.44 -12.67 3.68
C ILE A 33 11.44 -11.82 2.90
N TRP A 34 12.52 -12.42 2.38
CA TRP A 34 13.51 -11.69 1.58
C TRP A 34 12.91 -11.19 0.25
N CYS A 35 12.14 -12.02 -0.44
CA CYS A 35 11.39 -11.65 -1.63
C CYS A 35 10.38 -10.54 -1.34
N TRP A 36 9.69 -10.59 -0.19
CA TRP A 36 8.80 -9.53 0.26
C TRP A 36 9.56 -8.22 0.56
N VAL A 37 10.70 -8.29 1.28
CA VAL A 37 11.55 -7.12 1.58
C VAL A 37 12.11 -6.51 0.30
N GLN A 38 12.61 -7.33 -0.64
CA GLN A 38 13.07 -6.84 -1.93
C GLN A 38 11.94 -6.22 -2.74
N SER A 39 10.77 -6.85 -2.80
CA SER A 39 9.60 -6.31 -3.51
C SER A 39 9.12 -4.98 -2.90
N ARG A 40 9.19 -4.87 -1.57
CA ARG A 40 8.86 -3.63 -0.84
C ARG A 40 9.89 -2.53 -1.06
N ASN A 41 11.17 -2.85 -1.14
CA ASN A 41 12.25 -1.88 -1.36
C ASN A 41 12.41 -1.49 -2.85
N GLN A 42 11.90 -2.30 -3.77
CA GLN A 42 11.92 -2.02 -5.22
C GLN A 42 10.85 -1.03 -5.66
N SER A 43 9.82 -0.78 -4.83
CA SER A 43 8.71 0.09 -5.19
C SER A 43 8.55 1.20 -4.17
N TRP A 44 8.66 2.47 -4.58
CA TRP A 44 8.39 3.61 -3.72
C TRP A 44 7.13 4.35 -4.14
N ILE A 45 6.44 4.90 -3.14
CA ILE A 45 5.29 5.77 -3.34
C ILE A 45 5.62 7.17 -2.83
N ARG A 46 5.21 8.17 -3.60
CA ARG A 46 5.14 9.56 -3.13
C ARG A 46 3.74 10.07 -3.37
N VAL A 47 3.19 10.72 -2.35
CA VAL A 47 1.93 11.42 -2.46
C VAL A 47 2.23 12.91 -2.43
N SER A 48 1.71 13.64 -3.41
CA SER A 48 1.83 15.08 -3.52
C SER A 48 0.45 15.70 -3.69
N LYS A 49 0.27 16.85 -3.08
CA LYS A 49 -0.91 17.68 -3.30
C LYS A 49 -0.58 18.63 -4.44
N GLU A 50 -1.23 18.47 -5.58
CA GLU A 50 -1.08 19.38 -6.72
C GLU A 50 -1.95 20.63 -6.49
N THR A 51 -3.21 20.40 -6.11
CA THR A 51 -4.19 21.44 -5.77
C THR A 51 -5.05 20.99 -4.59
N ASP A 52 -6.00 21.82 -4.12
CA ASP A 52 -6.98 21.40 -3.10
C ASP A 52 -7.84 20.21 -3.58
N GLU A 53 -8.08 20.13 -4.88
CA GLU A 53 -8.95 19.15 -5.52
C GLU A 53 -8.19 17.96 -6.11
N ILE A 54 -6.88 18.10 -6.36
CA ILE A 54 -6.08 17.09 -7.05
C ILE A 54 -4.94 16.60 -6.16
N VAL A 55 -4.90 15.29 -5.95
CA VAL A 55 -3.80 14.58 -5.30
C VAL A 55 -3.10 13.72 -6.34
N SER A 56 -1.78 13.87 -6.44
CA SER A 56 -0.95 12.99 -7.26
C SER A 56 -0.34 11.88 -6.38
N VAL A 57 -0.32 10.66 -6.92
CA VAL A 57 0.40 9.52 -6.34
C VAL A 57 1.38 9.04 -7.40
N THR A 58 2.66 9.23 -7.12
CA THR A 58 3.75 8.70 -7.92
C THR A 58 4.14 7.34 -7.38
N ILE A 59 4.08 6.32 -8.24
CA ILE A 59 4.54 4.96 -7.97
C ILE A 59 5.75 4.74 -8.87
N SER A 60 6.87 4.30 -8.29
CA SER A 60 8.04 3.91 -9.09
C SER A 60 8.47 2.53 -8.68
N SER A 61 8.64 1.64 -9.66
CA SER A 61 9.09 0.27 -9.44
C SER A 61 10.04 -0.21 -10.51
N GLU A 62 10.98 -1.09 -10.17
CA GLU A 62 11.85 -1.73 -11.17
C GLU A 62 11.13 -2.84 -11.96
N ARG A 63 9.99 -3.33 -11.46
CA ARG A 63 9.20 -4.42 -12.05
C ARG A 63 7.73 -4.02 -12.19
N SER A 64 6.99 -4.73 -13.04
CA SER A 64 5.54 -4.56 -13.08
C SER A 64 4.93 -5.09 -11.79
N ILE A 65 3.94 -4.38 -11.26
CA ILE A 65 3.24 -4.70 -10.03
C ILE A 65 1.82 -5.11 -10.36
N ASN A 66 1.39 -6.24 -9.80
CA ASN A 66 0.01 -6.72 -9.90
C ASN A 66 -0.66 -6.64 -8.53
N GLY A 67 -1.85 -6.04 -8.44
CA GLY A 67 -2.64 -5.95 -7.22
C GLY A 67 -2.04 -5.03 -6.15
N PHE A 68 -1.30 -3.99 -6.55
CA PHE A 68 -0.76 -3.01 -5.62
C PHE A 68 -1.89 -2.32 -4.86
N THR A 69 -1.85 -2.42 -3.53
CA THR A 69 -2.90 -1.88 -2.65
C THR A 69 -2.35 -0.79 -1.76
N PHE A 70 -3.03 0.35 -1.73
CA PHE A 70 -2.72 1.43 -0.78
C PHE A 70 -3.99 2.11 -0.29
N LEU A 71 -3.86 2.79 0.85
CA LEU A 71 -4.95 3.50 1.51
C LEU A 71 -4.69 5.01 1.47
N ILE A 72 -5.69 5.77 0.99
CA ILE A 72 -5.71 7.22 1.08
C ILE A 72 -6.73 7.62 2.13
N SER A 73 -6.33 8.42 3.12
CA SER A 73 -7.27 9.07 4.03
C SER A 73 -7.98 10.23 3.34
N VAL A 74 -9.30 10.26 3.40
CA VAL A 74 -10.15 11.31 2.81
C VAL A 74 -11.18 11.77 3.83
N LEU A 75 -11.63 13.03 3.74
CA LEU A 75 -12.69 13.50 4.62
C LEU A 75 -14.01 12.76 4.33
N GLN A 76 -14.87 12.65 5.34
CA GLN A 76 -16.20 12.02 5.21
C GLN A 76 -17.10 12.69 4.16
N SER A 77 -16.91 13.99 3.96
CA SER A 77 -17.59 14.82 2.97
C SER A 77 -16.94 14.80 1.60
N GLU A 78 -15.83 14.11 1.40
CA GLU A 78 -15.11 14.04 0.14
C GLU A 78 -15.32 12.69 -0.54
N GLU A 79 -15.36 12.68 -1.86
CA GLU A 79 -15.28 11.49 -2.69
C GLU A 79 -13.99 11.55 -3.51
N LEU A 80 -13.34 10.40 -3.68
CA LEU A 80 -12.08 10.27 -4.39
C LEU A 80 -12.31 9.44 -5.63
N THR A 81 -12.06 10.03 -6.79
CA THR A 81 -12.11 9.33 -8.07
C THR A 81 -10.73 9.29 -8.67
N ALA A 82 -10.45 8.19 -9.37
CA ALA A 82 -9.17 7.95 -10.01
C ALA A 82 -9.45 7.46 -11.44
N ARG A 83 -8.53 7.75 -12.35
CA ARG A 83 -8.64 7.31 -13.75
C ARG A 83 -7.41 6.51 -14.11
N ASP A 84 -7.63 5.50 -14.95
CA ASP A 84 -6.56 4.71 -15.55
C ASP A 84 -5.60 5.61 -16.33
N SER A 85 -4.36 5.13 -16.45
CA SER A 85 -3.37 5.70 -17.35
C SER A 85 -2.90 4.64 -18.33
N SER A 86 -2.14 5.02 -19.36
CA SER A 86 -1.61 4.07 -20.34
C SER A 86 -0.68 3.00 -19.74
N ARG A 87 -0.23 3.19 -18.48
CA ARG A 87 0.75 2.34 -17.78
C ARG A 87 0.23 1.84 -16.43
N CYS A 88 -1.03 2.09 -16.12
CA CYS A 88 -1.65 1.68 -14.87
C CYS A 88 -3.15 1.44 -15.05
N THR A 89 -3.61 0.30 -14.57
CA THR A 89 -5.01 -0.08 -14.55
C THR A 89 -5.50 -0.14 -13.12
N ILE A 90 -6.53 0.64 -12.80
CA ILE A 90 -7.15 0.65 -11.49
C ILE A 90 -8.15 -0.49 -11.45
N GLN A 91 -7.87 -1.50 -10.64
CA GLN A 91 -8.74 -2.65 -10.46
C GLN A 91 -9.93 -2.31 -9.57
N SER A 92 -9.70 -1.53 -8.50
CA SER A 92 -10.78 -1.11 -7.61
C SER A 92 -10.45 0.17 -6.84
N VAL A 93 -11.50 0.94 -6.56
CA VAL A 93 -11.47 2.07 -5.62
C VAL A 93 -12.66 1.87 -4.69
N ARG A 94 -12.41 1.51 -3.43
CA ARG A 94 -13.47 1.26 -2.45
C ARG A 94 -13.28 2.10 -1.20
N ARG A 95 -14.38 2.69 -0.73
CA ARG A 95 -14.40 3.38 0.55
C ARG A 95 -14.55 2.38 1.69
N ILE A 96 -13.67 2.46 2.67
CA ILE A 96 -13.69 1.68 3.91
C ILE A 96 -14.13 2.60 5.04
N SER A 97 -15.44 2.67 5.26
CA SER A 97 -16.06 3.50 6.30
C SER A 97 -16.15 2.82 7.67
N ARG A 98 -15.88 1.51 7.78
CA ARG A 98 -15.94 0.78 9.07
C ARG A 98 -14.90 1.27 10.09
N PHE A 99 -13.89 2.00 9.64
CA PHE A 99 -12.78 2.50 10.45
C PHE A 99 -12.58 4.01 10.23
N SER A 100 -13.57 4.82 10.56
CA SER A 100 -13.43 6.28 10.53
C SER A 100 -12.64 6.78 11.74
N ARG A 101 -11.68 7.68 11.53
CA ARG A 101 -10.98 8.40 12.62
C ARG A 101 -10.82 9.87 12.26
N PHE A 102 -11.08 10.75 13.25
CA PHE A 102 -10.91 12.21 13.11
C PHE A 102 -11.69 12.83 11.94
N GLY A 103 -12.88 12.32 11.62
CA GLY A 103 -13.69 12.81 10.49
C GLY A 103 -13.19 12.36 9.11
N CYS A 104 -12.20 11.46 9.07
CA CYS A 104 -11.69 10.84 7.86
C CYS A 104 -12.15 9.39 7.73
N ASP A 105 -12.41 8.97 6.51
CA ASP A 105 -12.48 7.57 6.11
C ASP A 105 -11.24 7.20 5.31
N TYR A 106 -11.09 5.91 5.00
CA TYR A 106 -10.05 5.44 4.09
C TYR A 106 -10.67 5.05 2.75
N VAL A 107 -9.99 5.37 1.67
CA VAL A 107 -10.25 4.82 0.34
C VAL A 107 -9.12 3.85 0.05
N GLU A 108 -9.47 2.59 -0.17
CA GLU A 108 -8.55 1.59 -0.69
C GLU A 108 -8.55 1.65 -2.21
N VAL A 109 -7.34 1.70 -2.76
CA VAL A 109 -7.09 1.66 -4.19
C VAL A 109 -6.27 0.41 -4.46
N VAL A 110 -6.76 -0.42 -5.36
CA VAL A 110 -6.05 -1.60 -5.88
C VAL A 110 -5.79 -1.36 -7.36
N LEU A 111 -4.54 -1.54 -7.79
CA LEU A 111 -4.14 -1.30 -9.17
C LEU A 111 -3.04 -2.25 -9.64
N ASP A 112 -2.94 -2.36 -10.97
CA ASP A 112 -1.79 -2.93 -11.66
C ASP A 112 -1.00 -1.81 -12.31
N ALA A 113 0.33 -1.87 -12.23
CA ALA A 113 1.22 -0.84 -12.72
C ALA A 113 2.38 -1.47 -13.49
N ASP A 114 2.73 -0.88 -14.63
CA ASP A 114 3.94 -1.24 -15.35
C ASP A 114 5.20 -0.87 -14.55
N ARG A 115 6.34 -1.50 -14.90
CA ARG A 115 7.63 -1.08 -14.39
C ARG A 115 7.93 0.38 -14.76
N GLY A 116 8.73 1.05 -13.93
CA GLY A 116 9.16 2.45 -14.04
C GLY A 116 8.34 3.38 -13.16
N THR A 117 8.42 4.68 -13.43
CA THR A 117 7.65 5.70 -12.70
C THR A 117 6.33 5.98 -13.40
N ILE A 118 5.25 6.03 -12.61
CA ILE A 118 3.87 6.26 -13.02
C ILE A 118 3.26 7.29 -12.07
N ASP A 119 2.63 8.30 -12.64
CA ASP A 119 1.87 9.30 -11.90
C ASP A 119 0.38 9.04 -12.06
N LEU A 120 -0.32 8.98 -10.93
CA LEU A 120 -1.77 8.82 -10.85
C LEU A 120 -2.38 10.07 -10.25
N PHE A 121 -3.46 10.53 -10.85
CA PHE A 121 -4.18 11.71 -10.39
C PHE A 121 -5.52 11.30 -9.82
N PHE A 122 -5.73 11.71 -8.57
CA PHE A 122 -6.97 11.51 -7.85
C PHE A 122 -7.69 12.85 -7.75
N VAL A 123 -8.94 12.87 -8.17
CA VAL A 123 -9.80 14.05 -8.08
C VAL A 123 -10.69 13.90 -6.86
N LYS A 124 -10.57 14.85 -5.95
CA LYS A 124 -11.44 15.05 -4.80
C LYS A 124 -12.65 15.85 -5.21
N THR A 125 -13.83 15.38 -4.84
CA THR A 125 -15.09 16.09 -5.04
C THR A 125 -15.90 16.11 -3.76
N GLU A 126 -16.76 17.11 -3.57
CA GLU A 126 -17.70 17.09 -2.46
C GLU A 126 -18.73 15.98 -2.68
N ARG A 127 -18.88 15.16 -1.65
CA ARG A 127 -19.87 14.10 -1.60
C ARG A 127 -21.24 14.75 -1.47
N ARG A 128 -22.04 14.66 -2.53
CA ARG A 128 -23.45 15.07 -2.47
C ARG A 128 -24.18 14.18 -1.47
N LYS A 129 -24.77 14.78 -0.43
CA LYS A 129 -25.73 14.08 0.43
C LYS A 129 -26.96 13.79 -0.44
N ALA A 130 -27.21 12.50 -0.67
CA ALA A 130 -28.49 12.02 -1.18
C ALA A 130 -29.58 12.19 -0.11
#